data_AF-A0A0C9ST37-F1
#
_entry.id   AF-A0A0C9ST37-F1
#
_cell.length_a   1.000
_cell.length_b   1.000
_cell.length_c   1.000
_cell.angle_alpha   90.00
_cell.angle_beta   90.00
_cell.angle_gamma   90.00
#
_symmetry.space_group_name_H-M   'P 1'
#
loop_
_entity.id
_entity.type
_entity.pdbx_description
1 polymer ?
#
loop_
_entity_poly.entity_id
_entity_poly.type
_entity_poly.pdbx_seq_one_letter_code
_entity_poly.pdbx_strand_id
1 'polypeptide(L)'
;MAALPQPPPPPPNPPLIAPPVQPNDPNVPVAGPQAAAPPWFQGIIQPLFMDLRNDLQNDMWTMMRAEFLPGFKRLVNQHRGDGKVVSFDIVPFTNGNDPTQPPDNLPPLHSIDVIENLNEHDLMEYLNGYGVVPPVSTNPYATNYLQKEILKGLIGSSV
;
A
#
# COMPACT_ATOMS: atom_id res chain seq x y z
N MET A 1 43.51 -16.94 -35.64
CA MET A 1 42.17 -17.39 -35.21
C MET A 1 42.29 -17.89 -33.78
N ALA A 2 41.89 -17.08 -32.79
CA ALA A 2 41.96 -17.46 -31.38
C ALA A 2 40.71 -18.28 -31.01
N ALA A 3 40.91 -19.48 -30.47
CA ALA A 3 39.84 -20.33 -29.98
C ALA A 3 39.25 -19.73 -28.70
N LEU A 4 37.92 -19.56 -28.68
CA LEU A 4 37.21 -19.13 -27.47
C LEU A 4 37.30 -20.24 -26.41
N PRO A 5 37.56 -19.91 -25.14
CA PRO A 5 37.58 -20.89 -24.06
C PRO A 5 36.18 -21.47 -23.85
N GLN A 6 36.08 -22.80 -23.76
CA GLN A 6 34.80 -23.45 -23.49
C GLN A 6 34.34 -23.19 -22.04
N PRO A 7 33.03 -22.98 -21.83
CA PRO A 7 32.48 -22.88 -20.48
C PRO A 7 32.64 -24.22 -19.73
N PRO A 8 32.83 -24.18 -18.40
CA PRO A 8 32.98 -25.38 -17.59
C PRO A 8 31.71 -26.24 -17.65
N PRO A 9 31.85 -27.58 -17.54
CA PRO A 9 30.70 -28.48 -17.56
C PRO A 9 29.76 -28.21 -16.37
N PRO A 10 28.44 -28.39 -16.54
CA PRO A 10 27.50 -28.22 -15.45
C PRO A 10 27.76 -29.23 -14.33
N PRO A 11 27.57 -28.85 -13.05
CA PRO A 11 27.76 -29.75 -11.94
C PRO A 11 26.73 -30.89 -11.95
N PRO A 12 27.07 -32.07 -11.37
CA PRO A 12 26.14 -33.18 -11.27
C PRO A 12 24.89 -32.77 -10.46
N ASN A 13 23.72 -33.28 -10.88
CA ASN A 13 22.46 -33.00 -10.20
C ASN A 13 22.54 -33.35 -8.71
N PRO A 14 22.02 -32.49 -7.81
CA PRO A 14 21.97 -32.81 -6.40
C PRO A 14 21.02 -34.01 -6.16
N PRO A 15 21.29 -34.84 -5.14
CA PRO A 15 20.38 -35.91 -4.77
C PRO A 15 19.01 -35.34 -4.35
N LEU A 16 17.94 -36.01 -4.79
CA LEU A 16 16.56 -35.69 -4.43
C LEU A 16 16.41 -35.61 -2.90
N ILE A 17 16.10 -34.41 -2.39
CA ILE A 17 15.80 -34.19 -0.98
C ILE A 17 14.43 -34.79 -0.68
N ALA A 18 14.37 -35.78 0.20
CA ALA A 18 13.12 -36.32 0.72
C ALA A 18 12.40 -35.27 1.59
N PRO A 19 11.05 -35.22 1.58
CA PRO A 19 10.29 -34.28 2.39
C PRO A 19 10.55 -34.47 3.90
N PRO A 20 10.34 -33.42 4.73
CA PRO A 20 10.66 -33.46 6.15
C PRO A 20 9.81 -34.49 6.91
N VAL A 21 10.48 -35.34 7.68
CA VAL A 21 9.89 -36.36 8.56
C VAL A 21 9.22 -35.68 9.77
N GLN A 22 7.99 -36.08 10.08
CA GLN A 22 7.22 -35.61 11.24
C GLN A 22 7.88 -35.97 12.58
N PRO A 23 7.76 -35.14 13.64
CA PRO A 23 8.67 -35.15 14.79
C PRO A 23 8.47 -36.26 15.83
N ASN A 24 7.56 -37.22 15.64
CA ASN A 24 7.02 -38.03 16.75
C ASN A 24 7.26 -39.56 16.64
N ASP A 25 8.27 -40.00 15.91
CA ASP A 25 8.64 -41.43 15.87
C ASP A 25 9.83 -41.73 16.82
N PRO A 26 9.64 -42.48 17.92
CA PRO A 26 10.68 -42.72 18.93
C PRO A 26 11.81 -43.68 18.48
N ASN A 27 11.84 -44.14 17.22
CA ASN A 27 12.84 -45.08 16.71
C ASN A 27 13.80 -44.53 15.65
N VAL A 28 13.95 -43.20 15.51
CA VAL A 28 14.89 -42.63 14.52
C VAL A 28 16.27 -42.36 15.16
N PRO A 29 17.39 -42.86 14.59
CA PRO A 29 18.72 -42.55 15.08
C PRO A 29 19.03 -41.05 14.96
N VAL A 30 19.65 -40.51 16.01
CA VAL A 30 20.11 -39.13 16.19
C VAL A 30 20.59 -38.52 14.87
N ALA A 31 19.95 -37.42 14.49
CA ALA A 31 20.30 -36.62 13.31
C ALA A 31 21.81 -36.37 13.24
N GLY A 32 22.41 -36.74 12.11
CA GLY A 32 23.78 -36.36 11.77
C GLY A 32 23.94 -34.83 11.78
N PRO A 33 25.19 -34.33 11.91
CA PRO A 33 25.46 -32.91 12.01
C PRO A 33 24.83 -32.17 10.83
N GLN A 34 23.97 -31.21 11.17
CA GLN A 34 23.35 -30.30 10.22
C GLN A 34 24.49 -29.66 9.41
N ALA A 35 24.62 -30.07 8.14
CA ALA A 35 25.72 -29.62 7.29
C ALA A 35 25.61 -28.09 7.15
N ALA A 36 26.57 -27.37 7.75
CA ALA A 36 26.62 -25.93 7.66
C ALA A 36 26.64 -25.55 6.17
N ALA A 37 25.74 -24.65 5.77
CA ALA A 37 25.63 -24.23 4.38
C ALA A 37 27.02 -23.75 3.88
N PRO A 38 27.42 -24.11 2.64
CA PRO A 38 28.70 -23.69 2.09
C PRO A 38 28.86 -22.16 2.17
N PRO A 39 30.07 -21.62 2.40
CA PRO A 39 30.27 -20.17 2.50
C PRO A 39 29.77 -19.39 1.27
N TRP A 40 29.83 -20.00 0.08
CA TRP A 40 29.31 -19.40 -1.15
C TRP A 40 27.78 -19.27 -1.16
N PHE A 41 27.05 -20.14 -0.45
CA PHE A 41 25.59 -20.14 -0.37
C PHE A 41 25.07 -18.92 0.39
N GLN A 42 25.77 -18.48 1.45
CA GLN A 42 25.35 -17.30 2.20
C GLN A 42 25.46 -16.00 1.40
N GLY A 43 26.47 -15.88 0.53
CA GLY A 43 26.68 -14.68 -0.29
C GLY A 43 25.59 -14.47 -1.36
N ILE A 44 24.94 -15.54 -1.83
CA ILE A 44 23.92 -15.47 -2.89
C ILE A 44 22.50 -15.42 -2.30
N ILE A 45 22.25 -16.11 -1.19
CA ILE A 45 20.89 -16.24 -0.64
C ILE A 45 20.47 -15.03 0.22
N GLN A 46 21.39 -14.38 0.93
CA GLN A 46 21.01 -13.23 1.75
C GLN A 46 20.45 -12.04 0.96
N PRO A 47 21.05 -11.63 -0.18
CA PRO A 47 20.49 -10.57 -1.01
C PRO A 47 19.10 -10.93 -1.52
N LEU A 48 18.93 -12.13 -2.09
CA LEU A 48 17.64 -12.62 -2.59
C LEU A 48 16.54 -12.61 -1.52
N PHE A 49 16.88 -12.99 -0.28
CA PHE A 49 15.91 -13.00 0.81
C PHE A 49 15.52 -11.58 1.26
N MET A 50 16.46 -10.63 1.23
CA MET A 50 16.20 -9.23 1.55
C MET A 50 15.33 -8.57 0.46
N ASP A 51 15.67 -8.79 -0.82
CA ASP A 51 14.92 -8.24 -1.95
C ASP A 51 13.48 -8.77 -1.95
N LEU A 52 13.30 -10.09 -1.83
CA LEU A 52 11.97 -10.70 -1.76
C LEU A 52 11.15 -10.17 -0.58
N ARG A 53 11.78 -9.99 0.59
CA ARG A 53 11.11 -9.45 1.77
C ARG A 53 10.70 -7.99 1.55
N ASN A 54 11.57 -7.17 0.97
CA ASN A 54 11.27 -5.78 0.69
C ASN A 54 10.13 -5.66 -0.32
N ASP A 55 10.13 -6.47 -1.38
CA ASP A 55 9.08 -6.47 -2.39
C ASP A 55 7.72 -6.87 -1.77
N LEU A 56 7.68 -7.96 -1.00
CA LEU A 56 6.46 -8.39 -0.30
C LEU A 56 5.94 -7.32 0.68
N GLN A 57 6.84 -6.65 1.40
CA GLN A 57 6.47 -5.58 2.31
C GLN A 57 5.94 -4.35 1.56
N ASN A 58 6.56 -3.98 0.45
CA ASN A 58 6.14 -2.86 -0.38
C ASN A 58 4.77 -3.12 -1.05
N ASP A 59 4.54 -4.34 -1.54
CA ASP A 59 3.27 -4.74 -2.14
C ASP A 59 2.16 -4.72 -1.09
N MET A 60 2.39 -5.32 0.08
CA MET A 60 1.40 -5.32 1.16
C MET A 60 1.10 -3.91 1.66
N TRP A 61 2.13 -3.05 1.77
CA TRP A 61 1.97 -1.65 2.14
C TRP A 61 1.17 -0.87 1.09
N THR A 62 1.44 -1.10 -0.19
CA THR A 62 0.72 -0.46 -1.30
C THR A 62 -0.74 -0.86 -1.29
N MET A 63 -1.02 -2.15 -1.12
CA MET A 63 -2.39 -2.66 -1.00
C MET A 63 -3.12 -2.05 0.21
N MET A 64 -2.46 -1.98 1.38
CA MET A 64 -3.06 -1.33 2.56
C MET A 64 -3.43 0.12 2.29
N ARG A 65 -2.57 0.89 1.60
CA ARG A 65 -2.83 2.30 1.31
C ARG A 65 -3.95 2.51 0.29
N ALA A 66 -4.05 1.67 -0.73
CA ALA A 66 -5.04 1.84 -1.78
C ALA A 66 -6.44 1.31 -1.38
N GLU A 67 -6.51 0.17 -0.69
CA GLU A 67 -7.78 -0.53 -0.48
C GLU A 67 -8.34 -0.37 0.94
N PHE A 68 -7.49 -0.46 1.96
CA PHE A 68 -7.93 -0.53 3.35
C PHE A 68 -7.96 0.83 4.05
N LEU A 69 -6.86 1.59 3.97
CA LEU A 69 -6.69 2.87 4.66
C LEU A 69 -7.80 3.89 4.36
N PRO A 70 -8.26 4.08 3.12
CA PRO A 70 -9.31 5.05 2.84
C PRO A 70 -10.59 4.74 3.62
N GLY A 71 -11.02 3.48 3.61
CA GLY A 71 -12.22 3.04 4.33
C GLY A 71 -12.08 3.20 5.85
N PHE A 72 -10.93 2.80 6.40
CA PHE A 72 -10.66 2.94 7.84
C PHE A 72 -10.65 4.41 8.27
N LYS A 73 -9.95 5.29 7.55
CA LYS A 73 -9.88 6.71 7.89
C LYS A 73 -11.23 7.40 7.79
N ARG A 74 -12.03 7.06 6.76
CA ARG A 74 -13.42 7.54 6.65
C ARG A 74 -14.24 7.15 7.89
N LEU A 75 -14.16 5.90 8.32
CA LEU A 75 -14.86 5.43 9.52
C LEU A 75 -14.41 6.19 10.78
N VAL A 76 -13.10 6.39 10.93
CA VAL A 76 -12.56 7.15 12.07
C VAL A 76 -13.06 8.60 12.05
N ASN A 77 -13.07 9.25 10.89
CA ASN A 77 -13.56 10.62 10.75
C ASN A 77 -15.05 10.75 11.06
N GLN A 78 -15.87 9.73 10.78
CA GLN A 78 -17.31 9.73 11.12
C GLN A 78 -17.56 9.94 12.61
N HIS A 79 -16.64 9.46 13.45
CA HIS A 79 -16.74 9.61 14.90
C HIS A 79 -16.18 10.94 15.43
N ARG A 80 -15.63 11.81 14.55
CA ARG A 80 -15.01 13.09 14.93
C ARG A 80 -15.94 14.30 14.77
N GLY A 81 -17.19 14.09 14.35
CA GLY A 81 -18.17 15.16 14.16
C GLY A 81 -17.75 16.11 13.03
N ASP A 82 -17.64 17.41 13.33
CA ASP A 82 -17.30 18.45 12.35
C ASP A 82 -15.78 18.67 12.16
N GLY A 83 -14.96 17.95 12.92
CA GLY A 83 -13.50 18.08 12.87
C GLY A 83 -12.94 19.29 13.61
N LYS A 84 -13.75 20.04 14.38
CA LYS A 84 -13.26 21.22 15.14
C LYS A 84 -12.59 20.84 16.44
N VAL A 85 -13.11 19.82 17.13
CA VAL A 85 -12.56 19.34 18.42
C VAL A 85 -11.45 18.31 18.19
N VAL A 86 -11.68 17.39 17.27
CA VAL A 86 -10.71 16.38 16.84
C VAL A 86 -10.61 16.44 15.33
N SER A 87 -9.51 16.97 14.81
CA SER A 87 -9.28 17.13 13.36
C SER A 87 -9.46 15.81 12.61
N PHE A 88 -9.94 15.84 11.38
CA PHE A 88 -10.00 14.66 10.52
C PHE A 88 -8.61 14.14 10.12
N ASP A 89 -8.50 12.82 9.99
CA ASP A 89 -7.36 12.17 9.33
C ASP A 89 -7.48 12.32 7.82
N ILE A 90 -6.34 12.54 7.15
CA ILE A 90 -6.29 12.68 5.69
C ILE A 90 -6.61 11.35 5.03
N VAL A 91 -7.75 11.29 4.34
CA VAL A 91 -8.15 10.13 3.55
C VAL A 91 -7.35 10.13 2.24
N PRO A 92 -6.57 9.08 1.95
CA PRO A 92 -5.85 8.99 0.68
C PRO A 92 -6.82 8.81 -0.49
N PHE A 93 -6.34 9.15 -1.68
CA PHE A 93 -7.06 8.93 -2.93
C PHE A 93 -7.24 7.44 -3.25
N THR A 94 -8.03 7.16 -4.27
CA THR A 94 -8.34 5.78 -4.72
C THR A 94 -7.10 5.01 -5.19
N ASN A 95 -6.06 5.72 -5.63
CA ASN A 95 -4.75 5.17 -5.96
C ASN A 95 -3.82 5.00 -4.74
N GLY A 96 -4.29 5.33 -3.53
CA GLY A 96 -3.52 5.26 -2.28
C GLY A 96 -2.60 6.45 -2.02
N ASN A 97 -2.56 7.44 -2.91
CA ASN A 97 -1.74 8.63 -2.72
C ASN A 97 -2.34 9.57 -1.67
N ASP A 98 -1.47 10.29 -0.96
CA ASP A 98 -1.87 11.35 -0.04
C ASP A 98 -2.12 12.64 -0.84
N PRO A 99 -3.35 13.20 -0.81
CA PRO A 99 -3.70 14.39 -1.59
C PRO A 99 -2.87 15.63 -1.21
N THR A 100 -2.31 15.66 -0.01
CA THR A 100 -1.53 16.79 0.51
C THR A 100 -0.07 16.76 0.12
N GLN A 101 0.39 15.63 -0.43
CA GLN A 101 1.77 15.43 -0.84
C GLN A 101 1.94 15.68 -2.35
N PRO A 102 3.18 15.87 -2.83
CA PRO A 102 3.46 15.88 -4.26
C PRO A 102 2.94 14.59 -4.93
N PRO A 103 2.36 14.68 -6.14
CA PRO A 103 2.34 15.86 -7.02
C PRO A 103 1.18 16.83 -6.77
N ASP A 104 0.14 16.44 -6.04
CA ASP A 104 -1.14 17.16 -5.98
C ASP A 104 -1.10 18.38 -5.06
N ASN A 105 -0.39 18.30 -3.91
CA ASN A 105 -0.19 19.38 -2.95
C ASN A 105 -1.48 20.11 -2.51
N LEU A 106 -2.59 19.37 -2.39
CA LEU A 106 -3.89 19.94 -2.04
C LEU A 106 -3.97 20.34 -0.57
N PRO A 107 -4.81 21.34 -0.22
CA PRO A 107 -5.00 21.76 1.17
C PRO A 107 -5.60 20.63 2.01
N PRO A 108 -5.06 20.35 3.22
CA PRO A 108 -5.52 19.23 4.04
C PRO A 108 -6.94 19.42 4.59
N LEU A 109 -7.81 18.42 4.40
CA LEU A 109 -9.22 18.47 4.82
C LEU A 109 -9.41 18.05 6.29
N HIS A 110 -8.96 18.88 7.22
CA HIS A 110 -9.02 18.57 8.67
C HIS A 110 -10.37 18.85 9.33
N SER A 111 -11.30 19.54 8.69
CA SER A 111 -12.63 19.84 9.23
C SER A 111 -13.63 20.19 8.13
N ILE A 112 -14.92 20.22 8.48
CA ILE A 112 -15.99 20.69 7.59
C ILE A 112 -15.73 22.14 7.17
N ASP A 113 -15.28 23.00 8.08
CA ASP A 113 -15.03 24.41 7.79
C ASP A 113 -13.97 24.56 6.68
N VAL A 114 -12.94 23.70 6.65
CA VAL A 114 -11.95 23.72 5.56
C VAL A 114 -12.61 23.37 4.22
N ILE A 115 -13.48 22.35 4.19
CA ILE A 115 -14.20 21.94 2.97
C ILE A 115 -15.09 23.09 2.47
N GLU A 116 -15.79 23.77 3.38
CA GLU A 116 -16.65 24.90 3.02
C GLU A 116 -15.90 26.07 2.41
N ASN A 117 -14.62 26.23 2.77
CA ASN A 117 -13.76 27.31 2.28
C ASN A 117 -12.83 26.89 1.14
N LEU A 118 -12.94 25.64 0.64
CA LEU A 118 -12.21 25.23 -0.56
C LEU A 118 -12.61 26.09 -1.76
N ASN A 119 -11.60 26.45 -2.55
CA ASN A 119 -11.85 27.00 -3.88
C ASN A 119 -12.33 25.90 -4.84
N GLU A 120 -12.90 26.30 -5.96
CA GLU A 120 -13.50 25.37 -6.94
C GLU A 120 -12.46 24.43 -7.57
N HIS A 121 -11.24 24.92 -7.80
CA HIS A 121 -10.16 24.12 -8.38
C HIS A 121 -9.78 22.94 -7.47
N ASP A 122 -9.48 23.21 -6.20
CA ASP A 122 -9.07 22.18 -5.25
C ASP A 122 -10.21 21.19 -4.95
N LEU A 123 -11.45 21.69 -4.91
CA LEU A 123 -12.64 20.83 -4.78
C LEU A 123 -12.73 19.82 -5.93
N MET A 124 -12.51 20.27 -7.16
CA MET A 124 -12.54 19.41 -8.34
C MET A 124 -11.40 18.39 -8.35
N GLU A 125 -10.18 18.80 -7.98
CA GLU A 125 -9.04 17.89 -7.85
C GLU A 125 -9.29 16.81 -6.78
N TYR A 126 -9.88 17.19 -5.64
CA TYR A 126 -10.29 16.23 -4.62
C TYR A 126 -11.30 15.21 -5.14
N LEU A 127 -12.37 15.66 -5.80
CA LEU A 127 -13.40 14.77 -6.34
C LEU A 127 -12.83 13.83 -7.41
N ASN A 128 -11.96 14.34 -8.28
CA ASN A 128 -11.28 13.55 -9.30
C ASN A 128 -10.36 12.48 -8.69
N GLY A 129 -9.54 12.83 -7.69
CA GLY A 129 -8.68 11.87 -6.99
C GLY A 129 -9.45 10.78 -6.24
N TYR A 130 -10.67 11.10 -5.77
CA TYR A 130 -11.61 10.10 -5.23
C TYR A 130 -12.41 9.33 -6.30
N GLY A 131 -12.19 9.60 -7.59
CA GLY A 131 -12.85 8.91 -8.69
C GLY A 131 -14.33 9.29 -8.87
N VAL A 132 -14.74 10.45 -8.37
CA VAL A 132 -16.12 10.92 -8.47
C VAL A 132 -16.26 11.91 -9.61
N VAL A 133 -17.20 11.64 -10.51
CA VAL A 133 -17.60 12.60 -11.55
C VAL A 133 -18.57 13.61 -10.92
N PRO A 134 -18.19 14.88 -10.80
CA PRO A 134 -19.05 15.87 -10.18
C PRO A 134 -20.32 16.10 -11.01
N PRO A 135 -21.48 16.30 -10.36
CA PRO A 135 -22.69 16.68 -11.07
C PRO A 135 -22.50 18.06 -11.72
N VAL A 136 -22.88 18.19 -12.99
CA VAL A 136 -22.83 19.47 -13.72
C VAL A 136 -24.25 19.98 -13.86
N SER A 137 -24.53 21.16 -13.31
CA SER A 137 -25.83 21.84 -13.44
C SER A 137 -25.66 23.28 -13.94
N THR A 138 -26.74 23.86 -14.45
CA THR A 138 -26.79 25.26 -14.89
C THR A 138 -26.73 26.27 -13.74
N ASN A 139 -26.90 25.83 -12.49
CA ASN A 139 -26.78 26.68 -11.30
C ASN A 139 -25.44 26.40 -10.58
N PRO A 140 -24.45 27.30 -10.70
CA PRO A 140 -23.12 27.07 -10.13
C PRO A 140 -23.14 26.98 -8.59
N TYR A 141 -24.04 27.71 -7.92
CA TYR A 141 -24.15 27.67 -6.46
C TYR A 141 -24.66 26.31 -5.96
N ALA A 142 -25.72 25.80 -6.61
CA ALA A 142 -26.27 24.49 -6.27
C ALA A 142 -25.27 23.36 -6.56
N THR A 143 -24.55 23.49 -7.69
CA THR A 143 -23.48 22.56 -8.06
C THR A 143 -22.37 22.53 -7.02
N ASN A 144 -21.84 23.69 -6.62
CA ASN A 144 -20.75 23.78 -5.64
C ASN A 144 -21.15 23.23 -4.27
N TYR A 145 -22.37 23.57 -3.81
CA TYR A 145 -22.90 23.03 -2.56
C TYR A 145 -22.98 21.50 -2.60
N LEU A 146 -23.56 20.93 -3.66
CA LEU A 146 -23.68 19.48 -3.81
C LEU A 146 -22.32 18.79 -3.88
N GLN A 147 -21.35 19.36 -4.60
CA GLN A 147 -19.98 18.84 -4.67
C GLN A 147 -19.30 18.82 -3.29
N LYS A 148 -19.49 19.87 -2.47
CA LYS A 148 -18.98 19.91 -1.10
C LYS A 148 -19.63 18.86 -0.20
N GLU A 149 -20.95 18.69 -0.31
CA GLU A 149 -21.67 17.62 0.42
C GLU A 149 -21.16 16.22 0.04
N ILE A 150 -20.92 15.99 -1.26
CA ILE A 150 -20.30 14.76 -1.74
C ILE A 150 -18.91 14.58 -1.11
N LEU A 151 -18.07 15.63 -1.13
CA LEU A 151 -16.72 15.57 -0.55
C LEU A 151 -16.74 15.27 0.96
N LYS A 152 -17.66 15.87 1.72
CA LYS A 152 -17.86 15.55 3.15
C LYS A 152 -18.12 14.06 3.35
N GLY A 153 -19.03 13.48 2.58
CA GLY A 153 -19.31 12.04 2.63
C GLY A 153 -18.08 11.19 2.28
N LEU A 154 -17.30 11.59 1.28
CA LEU A 154 -16.09 10.87 0.84
C LEU A 154 -14.96 10.89 1.87
N ILE A 155 -14.90 11.88 2.76
CA ILE A 155 -13.91 11.90 3.84
C ILE A 155 -14.44 11.33 5.16
N GLY A 156 -15.71 10.90 5.18
CA GLY A 156 -16.36 10.36 6.36
C GLY A 156 -16.91 11.41 7.32
N SER A 157 -17.19 12.63 6.88
CA SER A 157 -17.94 13.58 7.69
C SER A 157 -19.42 13.19 7.66
N SER A 158 -20.03 12.89 8.81
CA SER A 158 -21.49 12.75 8.92
C SER A 158 -22.10 14.13 9.11
N VAL A 159 -23.10 14.46 8.30
CA VAL A 159 -24.00 15.60 8.50
C VAL A 159 -24.97 15.30 9.64
#